data_AF-A0A314Y8A0-F1
#
_entry.id   AF-A0A314Y8A0-F1
#
_cell.length_a   1.000
_cell.length_b   1.000
_cell.length_c   1.000
_cell.angle_alpha   90.00
_cell.angle_beta   90.00
_cell.angle_gamma   90.00
#
_symmetry.space_group_name_H-M   'P 1'
#
loop_
_entity.id
_entity.type
_entity.pdbx_description
1 polymer ?
#
loop_
_entity_poly.entity_id
_entity_poly.type
_entity_poly.pdbx_seq_one_letter_code
_entity_poly.pdbx_strand_id
1 'polypeptide(L)'
;MRLALPCINDGALSLDGGVIKKSGVFILGSRKDIEVKFPATSGESSMPAKYLETEDMIKKLKWKRSHVTEDMQREQELLDFAKANFTRQV
;
A
#
# COMPACT_ATOMS: atom_id res chain seq x y z
N MET A 1 1.26 -4.64 7.80
CA MET A 1 1.21 -3.99 9.14
C MET A 1 2.42 -4.33 10.01
N ARG A 2 2.66 -5.59 10.39
CA ARG A 2 3.76 -5.96 11.32
C ARG A 2 5.18 -5.58 10.85
N LEU A 3 5.48 -5.75 9.56
CA LEU A 3 6.79 -5.39 9.00
C LEU A 3 7.09 -3.88 9.05
N ALA A 4 6.07 -3.04 9.24
CA ALA A 4 6.19 -1.60 9.35
C ALA A 4 5.98 -1.10 10.79
N LEU A 5 6.01 -1.99 11.80
CA LEU A 5 5.76 -1.64 13.21
C LEU A 5 6.63 -0.49 13.73
N PRO A 6 7.95 -0.42 13.42
CA PRO A 6 8.79 0.70 13.86
C PRO A 6 8.35 2.07 13.30
N CYS A 7 7.53 2.07 12.23
CA CYS A 7 7.04 3.28 11.58
C CYS A 7 5.64 3.70 12.05
N ILE A 8 5.03 2.98 13.01
CA ILE A 8 3.66 3.22 13.48
C ILE A 8 3.69 3.87 14.87
N ASN A 9 3.12 5.07 15.01
CA ASN A 9 3.16 5.85 16.27
C ASN A 9 1.85 5.79 17.09
N ASP A 10 0.68 5.80 16.43
CA ASP A 10 -0.62 5.98 17.11
C ASP A 10 -1.49 4.71 17.15
N GLY A 11 -1.01 3.62 16.56
CA GLY A 11 -1.79 2.40 16.33
C GLY A 11 -2.10 2.20 14.84
N ALA A 12 -2.61 1.02 14.51
CA ALA A 12 -2.87 0.64 13.13
C ALA A 12 -4.03 -0.35 13.02
N LEU A 13 -4.70 -0.28 11.88
CA LEU A 13 -5.77 -1.18 11.48
C LEU A 13 -5.40 -1.84 10.15
N SER A 14 -5.72 -3.12 10.03
CA SER A 14 -5.56 -3.88 8.81
C SER A 14 -6.92 -4.40 8.34
N LEU A 15 -7.11 -4.43 7.02
CA LEU A 15 -8.38 -4.85 6.39
C LEU A 15 -8.66 -6.35 6.59
N ASP A 16 -7.64 -7.13 6.97
CA ASP A 16 -7.74 -8.56 7.28
C ASP A 16 -8.25 -8.88 8.69
N GLY A 17 -8.40 -7.88 9.57
CA GLY A 17 -8.72 -8.15 10.98
C GLY A 17 -7.80 -7.51 11.99
N GLY A 18 -6.56 -7.23 11.61
CA GLY A 18 -5.52 -6.84 12.56
C GLY A 18 -5.76 -5.48 13.19
N VAL A 19 -5.54 -5.37 14.51
CA VAL A 19 -5.56 -4.10 15.25
C VAL A 19 -4.35 -4.00 16.16
N ILE A 20 -3.65 -2.87 16.09
CA ILE A 20 -2.60 -2.46 17.02
C ILE A 20 -3.09 -1.19 17.70
N LYS A 21 -3.23 -1.22 19.02
CA LYS A 21 -3.55 -0.02 19.81
C LYS A 21 -2.32 0.87 19.92
N LYS A 22 -2.53 2.17 20.19
CA LYS A 22 -1.45 3.13 20.47
C LYS A 22 -0.44 2.66 21.53
N SER A 23 -0.90 1.88 22.50
CA SER A 23 -0.05 1.28 23.53
C SER A 23 0.91 0.18 23.01
N GLY A 24 0.92 -0.13 21.71
CA GLY A 24 1.63 -1.28 21.14
C GLY A 24 0.95 -2.62 21.39
N VAL A 25 -0.23 -2.63 22.02
CA VAL A 25 -1.00 -3.85 22.30
C VAL A 25 -1.69 -4.35 21.04
N PHE A 26 -1.48 -5.63 20.72
CA PHE A 26 -2.15 -6.32 19.63
C PHE A 26 -3.48 -6.88 20.10
N ILE A 27 -4.54 -6.70 19.30
CA ILE A 27 -5.81 -7.40 19.51
C ILE A 27 -5.77 -8.68 18.65
N LEU A 28 -5.81 -9.83 19.30
CA LEU A 28 -5.75 -11.16 18.68
C LEU A 28 -7.03 -11.96 18.99
N GLY A 29 -7.28 -13.01 18.22
CA GLY A 29 -8.43 -13.90 18.39
C GLY A 29 -9.66 -13.50 17.57
N SER A 30 -10.76 -14.22 17.76
CA SER A 30 -12.02 -13.98 17.08
C SER A 30 -12.59 -12.62 17.49
N ARG A 31 -12.92 -11.78 16.52
CA ARG A 31 -13.59 -10.51 16.80
C ARG A 31 -15.05 -10.77 17.13
N LYS A 32 -15.53 -10.11 18.17
CA LYS A 32 -16.97 -10.01 18.43
C LYS A 32 -17.55 -9.08 17.40
N ASP A 33 -18.55 -9.54 16.65
CA ASP A 33 -19.24 -8.69 15.70
C ASP A 33 -19.91 -7.52 16.43
N ILE A 34 -19.70 -6.32 15.90
CA ILE A 34 -20.33 -5.10 16.39
C ILE A 34 -21.52 -4.83 15.47
N GLU A 35 -22.73 -4.88 16.03
CA GLU A 35 -23.98 -4.67 15.28
C GLU A 35 -24.09 -3.24 14.73
N VAL A 36 -23.55 -2.27 15.48
CA VAL A 36 -23.53 -0.86 15.07
C VAL A 36 -22.40 -0.63 14.08
N LYS A 37 -22.75 -0.11 12.90
CA LYS A 37 -21.81 0.23 11.81
C LYS A 37 -21.86 1.73 11.53
N PHE A 38 -20.77 2.28 11.00
CA PHE A 38 -20.78 3.64 10.48
C PHE A 38 -21.77 3.75 9.33
N PRO A 39 -22.60 4.81 9.28
CA PRO A 39 -23.56 4.99 8.20
C PRO A 39 -22.80 5.18 6.87
N ALA A 40 -23.28 4.52 5.82
CA ALA A 40 -22.80 4.79 4.48
C ALA A 40 -23.38 6.14 4.03
N THR A 41 -22.53 7.04 3.50
CA THR A 41 -22.96 8.35 2.98
C THR A 41 -23.60 8.25 1.59
N SER A 42 -24.11 7.08 1.17
CA SER A 42 -24.65 6.87 -0.18
C SER A 42 -26.11 7.36 -0.25
N GLY A 43 -26.27 8.66 -0.52
CA GLY A 43 -27.57 9.30 -0.66
C GLY A 43 -28.16 9.33 -2.07
N GLU A 44 -27.38 9.11 -3.14
CA GLU A 44 -27.91 9.22 -4.51
C GLU A 44 -27.36 8.10 -5.42
N SER A 45 -28.24 7.55 -6.25
CA SER A 45 -28.02 6.36 -7.10
C SER A 45 -27.05 6.57 -8.27
N SER A 46 -26.37 7.71 -8.33
CA SER A 46 -25.30 7.97 -9.29
C SER A 46 -23.95 7.92 -8.56
N MET A 47 -23.01 7.12 -9.09
CA MET A 47 -21.60 7.21 -8.69
C MET A 47 -21.18 8.68 -8.80
N PRO A 48 -20.78 9.35 -7.70
CA PRO A 48 -20.44 10.77 -7.76
C PRO A 48 -19.36 10.98 -8.82
N ALA A 49 -19.44 12.02 -9.65
CA ALA A 49 -18.44 12.30 -10.69
C ALA A 49 -16.99 12.27 -10.15
N LYS A 50 -16.82 12.70 -8.89
CA LYS A 50 -15.56 12.63 -8.13
C LYS A 50 -14.98 11.22 -8.00
N TYR A 51 -15.82 10.18 -7.93
CA TYR A 51 -15.36 8.79 -7.88
C TYR A 51 -14.68 8.39 -9.19
N LEU A 52 -15.31 8.67 -10.34
CA LEU A 52 -14.74 8.36 -11.66
C LEU A 52 -13.43 9.13 -11.90
N GLU A 53 -13.40 10.41 -11.58
CA GLU A 53 -12.18 11.23 -11.64
C GLU A 53 -11.06 10.65 -10.77
N THR A 54 -11.40 10.20 -9.55
CA THR A 54 -10.45 9.56 -8.64
C THR A 54 -9.94 8.23 -9.19
N GLU A 55 -10.82 7.42 -9.80
CA GLU A 55 -10.45 6.15 -10.40
C GLU A 55 -9.47 6.33 -11.56
N ASP A 56 -9.73 7.28 -12.45
CA ASP A 56 -8.84 7.58 -13.58
C ASP A 56 -7.49 8.14 -13.11
N MET A 57 -7.49 8.99 -12.09
CA MET A 57 -6.26 9.43 -11.44
C MET A 57 -5.46 8.25 -10.88
N ILE A 58 -6.13 7.31 -10.19
CA ILE A 58 -5.48 6.10 -9.66
C ILE A 58 -4.87 5.26 -10.79
N LYS A 59 -5.59 5.07 -11.91
CA LYS A 59 -5.08 4.33 -13.08
C LYS A 59 -3.83 4.99 -13.65
N LYS A 60 -3.85 6.32 -13.83
CA LYS A 60 -2.69 7.09 -14.33
C LYS A 60 -1.49 6.98 -13.39
N LEU A 61 -1.70 7.08 -12.09
CA LEU A 61 -0.63 6.95 -11.09
C LEU A 61 -0.05 5.53 -11.06
N LYS A 62 -0.89 4.49 -11.16
CA LYS A 62 -0.43 3.10 -11.27
C LYS A 62 0.43 2.88 -12.50
N TRP A 63 0.01 3.40 -13.67
CA TRP A 63 0.77 3.31 -14.90
C TRP A 63 2.15 3.99 -14.78
N LYS A 64 2.19 5.23 -14.27
CA LYS A 64 3.44 5.94 -14.03
C LYS A 64 4.37 5.17 -13.08
N ARG A 65 3.83 4.61 -12.00
CA ARG A 65 4.60 3.80 -11.05
C ARG A 65 5.21 2.58 -11.73
N SER A 66 4.45 1.85 -12.55
CA SER A 66 4.97 0.68 -13.27
C SER A 66 6.13 1.04 -14.18
N HIS A 67 6.00 2.13 -14.95
CA HIS A 67 7.08 2.60 -15.83
C HIS A 67 8.37 2.93 -15.04
N VAL A 68 8.24 3.60 -13.89
CA VAL A 68 9.40 3.91 -13.03
C VAL A 68 10.04 2.63 -12.49
N THR A 69 9.25 1.64 -12.08
CA THR A 69 9.78 0.35 -11.63
C THR A 69 10.51 -0.40 -12.74
N GLU A 70 9.97 -0.38 -13.97
CA GLU A 70 10.59 -1.00 -15.14
C GLU A 70 11.91 -0.33 -15.51
N ASP A 71 11.96 1.00 -15.47
CA ASP A 71 13.20 1.76 -15.66
C ASP A 71 14.23 1.44 -14.55
N MET A 72 13.82 1.42 -13.29
CA MET A 72 14.70 1.09 -12.17
C MET A 72 15.29 -0.32 -12.30
N GLN A 73 14.50 -1.30 -12.73
CA GLN A 73 14.98 -2.66 -12.98
C GLN A 73 16.00 -2.68 -14.13
N ARG A 74 15.71 -2.00 -15.24
CA ARG A 74 16.62 -1.92 -16.40
C ARG A 74 17.98 -1.34 -16.01
N GLU A 75 17.98 -0.21 -15.29
CA GLU A 75 19.21 0.44 -14.84
C GLU A 75 19.98 -0.43 -13.83
N GLN A 76 19.28 -1.15 -12.96
CA GLN A 76 19.90 -2.07 -12.02
C GLN A 76 20.60 -3.24 -12.75
N GLU A 77 19.98 -3.81 -13.78
CA GLU A 77 20.57 -4.88 -14.59
C GLU A 77 21.84 -4.41 -15.33
N LEU A 78 21.82 -3.20 -15.88
CA LEU A 78 23.00 -2.58 -16.52
C LEU A 78 24.13 -2.35 -15.52
N LEU A 79 23.80 -1.85 -14.33
CA LEU A 79 24.76 -1.63 -13.26
C LEU A 79 25.42 -2.94 -12.82
N ASP A 80 24.62 -4.00 -12.65
CA ASP A 80 25.12 -5.31 -12.23
C ASP A 80 26.01 -5.96 -13.29
N PHE A 81 25.66 -5.81 -14.57
CA PHE A 81 26.51 -6.23 -15.69
C PHE A 81 27.85 -5.47 -15.71
N ALA A 82 27.83 -4.15 -15.56
CA ALA A 82 29.04 -3.34 -15.53
C ALA A 82 29.95 -3.72 -14.35
N LYS A 83 29.38 -3.91 -13.15
CA LYS A 83 30.12 -4.37 -11.95
C LYS A 83 30.75 -5.74 -12.17
N ALA A 84 30.01 -6.70 -12.74
CA ALA A 84 30.53 -8.03 -12.99
C ALA A 84 31.72 -8.02 -13.97
N ASN A 85 31.66 -7.18 -15.02
CA ASN A 85 32.76 -7.04 -15.96
C ASN A 85 33.97 -6.34 -15.36
N PHE A 86 33.76 -5.33 -14.51
CA PHE A 86 34.84 -4.66 -13.79
C PHE A 86 35.61 -5.63 -12.90
N THR A 87 34.91 -6.44 -12.09
CA THR A 87 35.53 -7.44 -11.20
C THR A 87 36.27 -8.54 -11.95
N ARG A 88 35.91 -8.83 -13.22
CA ARG A 88 36.61 -9.81 -14.06
C ARG A 88 37.88 -9.26 -14.73
N GLN A 89 38.07 -7.94 -14.73
CA GLN A 89 39.23 -7.26 -15.34
C GLN A 89 40.35 -6.94 -14.32
N VAL A 90 40.12 -7.20 -13.04
CA VAL A 90 41.08 -7.07 -11.93
C VAL A 90 41.52 -8.46 -11.48
#